data_AF-A0A939WNW1-F1
#
_entry.id   AF-A0A939WNW1-F1
#
_cell.length_a   1.000
_cell.length_b   1.000
_cell.length_c   1.000
_cell.angle_alpha   90.00
_cell.angle_beta   90.00
_cell.angle_gamma   90.00
#
_symmetry.space_group_name_H-M   'P 1'
#
loop_
_entity.id
_entity.type
_entity.pdbx_description
1 polymer ?
#
loop_
_entity_poly.entity_id
_entity_poly.type
_entity_poly.pdbx_seq_one_letter_code
_entity_poly.pdbx_strand_id
1 'polypeptide(L)'
;MKKLLIPAICFFLFFGFVSCGTDDDEENVSDTASGGDTDSSDTVSGDTDSSDSGHGGTSDTDSSDSTSDPSDTDQTTCICGADNEDADGDGILNGVEGCEDFDNDSLPNCMDSDSDGDGIPDNQECPTQPCKDTDGDENPDFLDKDSDNDGLSDREEKEKGTDPCNSDTDGDGSDDLAEIVYGSNPLDDGSRIPEGLFYVVLPYNAKGNVSRKWEFDTDISKIDVAFLLDLSGSMDEEQANLKEKIKTDVVEKVKTLNEGTLDAAYAFAHFMDFDKDNMDKIYKVDTLVTTDVDELKAAIDATPAPFGGYECHWLVLYAATTNQDIYGQCSLTGIEALGNKGTCNFPKPDCSGRPGDRGGLCFREKSMPILIMITDEGPTDTKMPPANELASTLAMQTLVQESVKFIGIRSTDNNVETNKIDPFYKTIADLTGTLDKNGNNFNFAVGEDAVASDGKAMSEKIGEAIESLTSFVQMDVWVAGNSKEVCAGTDQSVANFIIGGIPLKAEPPEGATIDEANMKFLKVNPGTVVTFDVQFHNDFCPNPTGEPVLYKAEAMVLGEGAYLSKKEVQIIVPKSSSK
;
A
#
# COMPACT_ATOMS: atom_id res chain seq x y z
N MET A 1 48.01 -54.47 -29.21
CA MET A 1 48.58 -53.50 -30.19
C MET A 1 48.55 -52.12 -29.54
N LYS A 2 49.49 -51.24 -29.89
CA LYS A 2 49.62 -49.81 -29.50
C LYS A 2 49.16 -49.40 -28.08
N LYS A 3 50.16 -49.15 -27.22
CA LYS A 3 50.05 -48.14 -26.14
C LYS A 3 49.83 -46.75 -26.78
N LEU A 4 49.11 -45.87 -26.10
CA LEU A 4 49.25 -44.42 -26.23
C LEU A 4 49.43 -43.83 -24.82
N LEU A 5 50.09 -42.68 -24.73
CA LEU A 5 50.70 -42.11 -23.53
C LEU A 5 50.79 -40.59 -23.75
N ILE A 6 50.91 -39.79 -22.67
CA ILE A 6 51.21 -38.33 -22.64
C ILE A 6 49.95 -37.43 -22.75
N PRO A 7 49.80 -36.35 -21.94
CA PRO A 7 50.38 -36.05 -20.61
C PRO A 7 49.32 -35.71 -19.54
N ALA A 8 49.74 -35.64 -18.27
CA ALA A 8 49.04 -34.84 -17.27
C ALA A 8 49.45 -33.36 -17.42
N ILE A 9 48.48 -32.45 -17.46
CA ILE A 9 48.70 -31.02 -17.30
C ILE A 9 48.14 -30.67 -15.93
N CYS A 10 49.02 -30.33 -14.98
CA CYS A 10 48.57 -29.67 -13.76
C CYS A 10 48.17 -28.24 -14.13
N PHE A 11 46.86 -27.99 -14.24
CA PHE A 11 46.36 -26.64 -14.09
C PHE A 11 46.51 -26.27 -12.61
N PHE A 12 47.41 -25.34 -12.31
CA PHE A 12 47.28 -24.56 -11.09
C PHE A 12 46.08 -23.63 -11.34
N LEU A 13 44.94 -23.95 -10.74
CA LEU A 13 43.93 -22.92 -10.49
C LEU A 13 44.56 -21.94 -9.52
N PHE A 14 44.83 -20.74 -10.01
CA PHE A 14 45.06 -19.58 -9.17
C PHE A 14 43.68 -19.25 -8.59
N PHE A 15 43.43 -19.63 -7.33
CA PHE A 15 42.40 -18.97 -6.57
C PHE A 15 42.91 -17.54 -6.36
N GLY A 16 42.33 -16.58 -7.09
CA GLY A 16 42.32 -15.21 -6.63
C GLY A 16 41.46 -15.22 -5.37
N PHE A 17 42.04 -14.81 -4.24
CA PHE A 17 41.22 -14.40 -3.12
C PHE A 17 40.68 -13.04 -3.53
N VAL A 18 39.41 -13.01 -3.91
CA VAL A 18 38.65 -11.76 -3.94
C VAL A 18 38.36 -11.40 -2.48
N SER A 19 38.48 -10.12 -2.21
CA SER A 19 38.64 -9.46 -0.93
C SER A 19 38.19 -8.03 -1.20
N CYS A 20 37.56 -7.38 -0.22
CA CYS A 20 36.92 -6.07 -0.39
C CYS A 20 37.90 -4.89 -0.62
N GLY A 21 39.13 -5.17 -1.09
CA GLY A 21 40.33 -4.46 -0.70
C GLY A 21 41.30 -4.02 -1.81
N THR A 22 40.96 -4.12 -3.09
CA THR A 22 41.84 -3.65 -4.17
C THR A 22 41.13 -2.81 -5.22
N ASP A 23 41.31 -1.48 -5.11
CA ASP A 23 41.05 -0.51 -6.18
C ASP A 23 41.95 -0.80 -7.40
N ASP A 24 41.42 -1.47 -8.42
CA ASP A 24 42.12 -1.74 -9.68
C ASP A 24 41.90 -0.61 -10.72
N ASP A 25 42.23 0.63 -10.34
CA ASP A 25 41.94 1.85 -11.11
C ASP A 25 43.22 2.54 -11.67
N GLU A 26 43.89 1.88 -12.64
CA GLU A 26 44.87 2.51 -13.55
C GLU A 26 44.42 2.43 -15.02
N GLU A 27 43.83 3.50 -15.57
CA GLU A 27 44.09 3.94 -16.96
C GLU A 27 43.94 5.47 -17.13
N ASN A 28 44.57 6.02 -18.16
CA ASN A 28 45.20 7.34 -18.09
C ASN A 28 44.87 8.27 -19.28
N VAL A 29 44.18 9.39 -18.99
CA VAL A 29 44.18 10.69 -19.69
C VAL A 29 43.78 10.75 -21.19
N SER A 30 42.82 11.66 -21.50
CA SER A 30 43.05 12.66 -22.57
C SER A 30 42.24 13.96 -22.39
N ASP A 31 42.89 15.09 -22.72
CA ASP A 31 42.42 16.49 -22.64
C ASP A 31 41.21 16.85 -23.54
N THR A 32 40.46 17.92 -23.21
CA THR A 32 40.61 19.23 -23.91
C THR A 32 39.72 20.42 -23.44
N ALA A 33 40.40 21.56 -23.20
CA ALA A 33 40.00 22.96 -23.50
C ALA A 33 38.73 23.59 -22.82
N SER A 34 38.90 24.59 -21.93
CA SER A 34 38.98 26.06 -22.21
C SER A 34 37.61 26.76 -22.19
N GLY A 35 37.39 27.95 -21.60
CA GLY A 35 38.22 28.90 -20.84
C GLY A 35 37.52 30.29 -20.77
N GLY A 36 37.89 31.19 -19.85
CA GLY A 36 37.42 32.60 -19.90
C GLY A 36 37.31 33.35 -18.56
N ASP A 37 38.19 34.34 -18.34
CA ASP A 37 38.07 35.38 -17.31
C ASP A 37 36.91 36.37 -17.58
N THR A 38 36.40 37.05 -16.54
CA THR A 38 36.27 38.53 -16.53
C THR A 38 35.98 39.11 -15.13
N ASP A 39 36.62 40.24 -14.83
CA ASP A 39 36.38 41.11 -13.66
C ASP A 39 34.96 41.72 -13.61
N SER A 40 34.43 41.98 -12.40
CA SER A 40 34.36 43.38 -11.88
C SER A 40 33.70 43.52 -10.52
N SER A 41 34.20 44.51 -9.78
CA SER A 41 33.70 45.02 -8.49
C SER A 41 32.37 45.77 -8.60
N ASP A 42 31.60 45.81 -7.51
CA ASP A 42 31.18 47.12 -6.97
C ASP A 42 30.89 47.09 -5.45
N THR A 43 31.01 48.25 -4.82
CA THR A 43 30.92 48.45 -3.35
C THR A 43 29.74 49.34 -2.96
N VAL A 44 29.28 49.29 -1.70
CA VAL A 44 29.14 50.46 -0.77
C VAL A 44 28.30 50.18 0.50
N SER A 45 29.00 50.21 1.64
CA SER A 45 28.64 50.65 3.03
C SER A 45 27.32 50.32 3.76
N GLY A 46 27.45 50.00 5.06
CA GLY A 46 26.61 50.60 6.12
C GLY A 46 26.50 49.85 7.46
N ASP A 47 27.45 50.07 8.39
CA ASP A 47 27.34 50.19 9.87
C ASP A 47 26.40 49.24 10.70
N THR A 48 26.74 48.70 11.89
CA THR A 48 27.67 49.19 12.94
C THR A 48 28.08 48.09 13.97
N ASP A 49 29.36 48.09 14.34
CA ASP A 49 30.02 47.93 15.67
C ASP A 49 29.67 46.90 16.79
N SER A 50 30.78 46.37 17.36
CA SER A 50 31.02 45.91 18.76
C SER A 50 30.38 44.59 19.22
N SER A 51 30.97 43.72 20.05
CA SER A 51 32.29 43.60 20.74
C SER A 51 32.30 42.28 21.55
N ASP A 52 33.38 41.53 21.84
CA ASP A 52 34.82 41.55 21.49
C ASP A 52 35.46 40.16 21.85
N SER A 53 36.79 40.03 21.80
CA SER A 53 37.71 38.96 22.27
C SER A 53 37.28 37.97 23.40
N GLY A 54 37.80 36.74 23.50
CA GLY A 54 38.89 36.07 22.78
C GLY A 54 40.11 35.71 23.66
N HIS A 55 40.46 34.42 23.77
CA HIS A 55 41.80 34.00 24.22
C HIS A 55 42.19 32.61 23.70
N GLY A 56 43.45 32.48 23.24
CA GLY A 56 44.06 31.21 22.82
C GLY A 56 44.79 30.50 23.97
N GLY A 57 45.22 29.26 23.73
CA GLY A 57 45.91 28.43 24.72
C GLY A 57 47.45 28.49 24.67
N THR A 58 48.07 27.64 25.48
CA THR A 58 49.50 27.25 25.42
C THR A 58 49.66 25.82 25.96
N SER A 59 50.62 25.08 25.43
CA SER A 59 51.08 23.78 25.94
C SER A 59 51.98 23.92 27.17
N ASP A 60 52.14 22.84 27.95
CA ASP A 60 53.44 22.14 28.18
C ASP A 60 53.38 21.12 29.35
N THR A 61 53.99 19.95 29.10
CA THR A 61 54.50 18.87 29.98
C THR A 61 54.62 19.14 31.50
N ASP A 62 54.44 18.19 32.45
CA ASP A 62 55.16 16.90 32.56
C ASP A 62 54.69 16.03 33.78
N SER A 63 54.80 14.71 33.64
CA SER A 63 54.99 13.63 34.66
C SER A 63 54.20 13.50 36.00
N SER A 64 53.58 12.31 36.13
CA SER A 64 53.68 11.33 37.26
C SER A 64 52.63 11.22 38.39
N ASP A 65 52.12 9.98 38.50
CA ASP A 65 51.83 9.16 39.70
C ASP A 65 50.49 9.28 40.48
N SER A 66 49.64 8.27 40.26
CA SER A 66 48.71 7.59 41.19
C SER A 66 47.75 8.38 42.11
N THR A 67 46.45 8.31 41.79
CA THR A 67 45.45 7.81 42.76
C THR A 67 44.38 6.96 42.06
N SER A 68 44.27 5.70 42.46
CA SER A 68 43.14 4.82 42.10
C SER A 68 41.83 5.32 42.71
N ASP A 69 40.78 5.50 41.90
CA ASP A 69 39.39 5.63 42.37
C ASP A 69 38.68 4.27 42.25
N PRO A 70 38.30 3.61 43.36
CA PRO A 70 37.62 2.33 43.34
C PRO A 70 36.10 2.53 43.45
N SER A 71 35.47 3.08 42.41
CA SER A 71 34.01 3.25 42.38
C SER A 71 33.31 3.17 41.01
N ASP A 72 34.01 2.77 39.94
CA ASP A 72 33.37 2.35 38.69
C ASP A 72 33.32 0.81 38.62
N THR A 73 32.11 0.27 38.65
CA THR A 73 31.82 -1.16 38.49
C THR A 73 30.59 -1.34 37.61
N ASP A 74 30.69 -0.92 36.35
CA ASP A 74 29.95 -1.54 35.24
C ASP A 74 30.66 -1.42 33.87
N GLN A 75 31.96 -1.11 33.85
CA GLN A 75 32.81 -1.43 32.70
C GLN A 75 33.42 -2.82 32.89
N THR A 76 32.99 -3.78 32.07
CA THR A 76 33.84 -4.92 31.72
C THR A 76 35.10 -4.32 31.11
N THR A 77 36.23 -4.37 31.83
CA THR A 77 37.48 -3.82 31.31
C THR A 77 37.90 -4.65 30.10
N CYS A 78 37.75 -4.07 28.92
CA CYS A 78 38.23 -4.59 27.65
C CYS A 78 39.64 -5.16 27.83
N ILE A 79 39.84 -6.41 27.36
CA ILE A 79 41.10 -7.15 27.53
C ILE A 79 42.11 -6.72 26.45
N CYS A 80 41.61 -6.14 25.36
CA CYS A 80 42.27 -5.55 24.19
C CYS A 80 43.57 -4.78 24.48
N GLY A 81 43.59 -3.95 25.52
CA GLY A 81 44.68 -2.99 25.76
C GLY A 81 44.23 -1.57 25.45
N ALA A 82 45.07 -0.77 24.78
CA ALA A 82 44.74 0.60 24.39
C ALA A 82 44.16 0.67 22.96
N ASP A 83 43.30 1.65 22.70
CA ASP A 83 42.61 1.90 21.42
C ASP A 83 43.57 2.06 20.21
N ASN A 84 44.84 2.39 20.46
CA ASN A 84 45.89 2.59 19.45
C ASN A 84 46.88 1.41 19.36
N GLU A 85 46.59 0.32 20.06
CA GLU A 85 47.27 -0.97 19.94
C GLU A 85 46.44 -1.89 19.02
N ASP A 86 47.02 -3.02 18.68
CA ASP A 86 46.58 -4.05 17.74
C ASP A 86 46.95 -5.34 18.47
N ALA A 87 45.94 -6.07 18.98
CA ALA A 87 46.14 -7.08 20.02
C ALA A 87 46.11 -8.52 19.50
N ASP A 88 45.44 -8.78 18.38
CA ASP A 88 45.47 -10.06 17.67
C ASP A 88 46.65 -10.10 16.64
N GLY A 89 46.97 -8.96 16.02
CA GLY A 89 48.05 -8.76 15.05
C GLY A 89 47.62 -8.66 13.58
N ASP A 90 46.35 -8.41 13.27
CA ASP A 90 45.83 -8.41 11.90
C ASP A 90 46.16 -7.12 11.09
N GLY A 91 46.25 -5.98 11.78
CA GLY A 91 46.51 -4.65 11.21
C GLY A 91 45.40 -3.62 11.37
N ILE A 92 44.25 -4.00 11.92
CA ILE A 92 43.22 -3.12 12.47
C ILE A 92 43.72 -2.64 13.86
N LEU A 93 43.04 -1.66 14.47
CA LEU A 93 43.41 -1.10 15.77
C LEU A 93 42.27 -1.30 16.74
N ASN A 94 42.55 -1.74 17.97
CA ASN A 94 41.57 -2.09 19.01
C ASN A 94 40.39 -1.11 19.15
N GLY A 95 40.61 0.19 18.91
CA GLY A 95 39.58 1.24 18.94
C GLY A 95 38.65 1.30 17.72
N VAL A 96 38.87 0.45 16.71
CA VAL A 96 38.07 0.25 15.50
C VAL A 96 37.27 -1.04 15.62
N GLU A 97 37.89 -2.18 15.98
CA GLU A 97 37.15 -3.44 16.22
C GLU A 97 36.25 -3.37 17.47
N GLY A 98 36.68 -2.60 18.47
CA GLY A 98 35.98 -2.48 19.74
C GLY A 98 36.11 -3.73 20.61
N CYS A 99 35.17 -3.89 21.53
CA CYS A 99 35.26 -4.83 22.64
C CYS A 99 34.02 -5.73 22.76
N GLU A 100 33.22 -5.74 21.70
CA GLU A 100 32.06 -6.59 21.51
C GLU A 100 32.54 -7.97 21.04
N ASP A 101 31.63 -8.92 20.88
CA ASP A 101 31.89 -10.34 20.59
C ASP A 101 30.79 -10.74 19.60
N PHE A 102 31.06 -10.51 18.31
CA PHE A 102 30.01 -10.49 17.27
C PHE A 102 29.59 -11.91 16.87
N ASP A 103 30.54 -12.84 16.70
CA ASP A 103 30.27 -14.25 16.40
C ASP A 103 29.82 -15.08 17.63
N ASN A 104 30.07 -14.57 18.85
CA ASN A 104 29.80 -15.20 20.15
C ASN A 104 30.71 -16.42 20.49
N ASP A 105 31.95 -16.45 19.98
CA ASP A 105 33.02 -17.40 20.29
C ASP A 105 33.50 -17.31 21.77
N SER A 106 33.37 -16.12 22.39
CA SER A 106 33.98 -15.69 23.67
C SER A 106 35.35 -14.96 23.57
N LEU A 107 35.82 -14.65 22.36
CA LEU A 107 36.86 -13.66 22.09
C LEU A 107 36.19 -12.31 21.76
N PRO A 108 36.64 -11.18 22.34
CA PRO A 108 36.20 -9.87 21.87
C PRO A 108 36.87 -9.56 20.53
N ASN A 109 36.17 -8.90 19.59
CA ASN A 109 36.60 -8.61 18.22
C ASN A 109 38.10 -8.23 18.10
N CYS A 110 38.54 -7.21 18.84
CA CYS A 110 39.96 -6.78 18.99
C CYS A 110 41.02 -7.84 19.39
N MET A 111 40.62 -9.08 19.67
CA MET A 111 41.47 -10.21 20.03
C MET A 111 41.16 -11.46 19.19
N ASP A 112 40.23 -11.33 18.24
CA ASP A 112 39.93 -12.28 17.19
C ASP A 112 40.46 -11.75 15.85
N SER A 113 40.57 -12.64 14.87
CA SER A 113 41.13 -12.36 13.54
C SER A 113 40.14 -12.71 12.40
N ASP A 114 38.89 -12.96 12.78
CA ASP A 114 37.73 -13.47 12.03
C ASP A 114 36.49 -13.10 12.89
N SER A 115 36.33 -11.80 13.18
CA SER A 115 35.48 -11.24 14.26
C SER A 115 33.99 -11.56 14.14
N ASP A 116 33.51 -11.81 12.93
CA ASP A 116 32.14 -12.23 12.66
C ASP A 116 31.99 -13.76 12.47
N GLY A 117 33.10 -14.51 12.39
CA GLY A 117 33.16 -15.96 12.33
C GLY A 117 32.75 -16.57 10.99
N ASP A 118 32.73 -15.79 9.92
CA ASP A 118 32.38 -16.23 8.57
C ASP A 118 33.45 -17.18 7.98
N GLY A 119 34.73 -16.95 8.27
CA GLY A 119 35.88 -17.68 7.72
C GLY A 119 36.73 -16.93 6.69
N ILE A 120 36.52 -15.63 6.50
CA ILE A 120 37.39 -14.62 5.92
C ILE A 120 38.02 -13.85 7.12
N PRO A 121 39.34 -13.55 7.09
CA PRO A 121 39.96 -12.84 8.21
C PRO A 121 39.79 -11.32 8.09
N ASP A 122 39.58 -10.61 9.20
CA ASP A 122 39.28 -9.17 9.25
C ASP A 122 40.20 -8.28 8.40
N ASN A 123 41.51 -8.58 8.35
CA ASN A 123 42.49 -7.88 7.50
C ASN A 123 42.24 -8.03 5.98
N GLN A 124 41.31 -8.89 5.57
CA GLN A 124 40.87 -9.14 4.20
C GLN A 124 39.56 -8.38 3.88
N GLU A 125 38.66 -8.15 4.85
CA GLU A 125 37.54 -7.19 4.74
C GLU A 125 37.97 -5.73 4.93
N CYS A 126 38.83 -5.46 5.92
CA CYS A 126 39.39 -4.14 6.22
C CYS A 126 40.91 -4.02 5.95
N PRO A 127 41.39 -4.22 4.71
CA PRO A 127 42.80 -4.02 4.36
C PRO A 127 43.21 -2.54 4.31
N THR A 128 42.24 -1.61 4.36
CA THR A 128 42.46 -0.17 4.49
C THR A 128 41.46 0.46 5.44
N GLN A 129 41.91 1.41 6.28
CA GLN A 129 41.04 2.20 7.15
C GLN A 129 40.68 3.57 6.54
N PRO A 130 39.45 4.07 6.70
CA PRO A 130 38.32 3.44 7.41
C PRO A 130 37.85 2.18 6.70
N CYS A 131 37.44 1.17 7.47
CA CYS A 131 36.92 -0.09 6.96
C CYS A 131 35.72 0.14 6.05
N LYS A 132 35.55 -0.74 5.06
CA LYS A 132 34.42 -0.71 4.15
C LYS A 132 33.17 -1.26 4.87
N ASP A 133 32.04 -0.76 4.43
CA ASP A 133 30.66 -1.05 4.86
C ASP A 133 29.93 -1.07 3.51
N THR A 134 29.72 -2.28 2.99
CA THR A 134 29.42 -2.50 1.57
C THR A 134 27.97 -2.22 1.23
N ASP A 135 27.04 -2.61 2.10
CA ASP A 135 25.61 -2.36 1.93
C ASP A 135 25.14 -1.02 2.56
N GLY A 136 25.94 -0.43 3.46
CA GLY A 136 25.64 0.83 4.15
C GLY A 136 24.80 0.66 5.43
N ASP A 137 24.82 -0.51 6.05
CA ASP A 137 24.11 -0.88 7.28
C ASP A 137 24.65 -0.20 8.55
N GLU A 138 25.83 0.43 8.52
CA GLU A 138 26.60 0.90 9.70
C GLU A 138 27.38 -0.21 10.44
N ASN A 139 27.34 -1.47 9.96
CA ASN A 139 28.32 -2.50 10.34
C ASN A 139 29.41 -2.55 9.25
N PRO A 140 30.70 -2.43 9.59
CA PRO A 140 31.77 -2.69 8.62
C PRO A 140 31.78 -4.16 8.19
N ASP A 141 32.29 -4.44 6.99
CA ASP A 141 32.33 -5.78 6.38
C ASP A 141 32.93 -6.84 7.33
N PHE A 142 34.03 -6.54 8.05
CA PHE A 142 34.65 -7.45 9.03
C PHE A 142 33.79 -7.78 10.27
N LEU A 143 32.59 -7.19 10.35
CA LEU A 143 31.56 -7.38 11.39
C LEU A 143 30.18 -7.64 10.76
N ASP A 144 30.07 -8.10 9.50
CA ASP A 144 28.80 -8.55 8.91
C ASP A 144 29.00 -9.78 8.01
N LYS A 145 28.25 -10.86 8.28
CA LYS A 145 28.40 -12.18 7.64
C LYS A 145 27.80 -12.27 6.23
N ASP A 146 27.35 -11.14 5.69
CA ASP A 146 26.55 -10.94 4.46
C ASP A 146 26.78 -9.48 4.05
N SER A 147 28.03 -9.18 3.69
CA SER A 147 28.62 -7.84 3.55
C SER A 147 27.85 -6.94 2.59
N ASP A 148 27.32 -7.50 1.49
CA ASP A 148 26.50 -6.76 0.52
C ASP A 148 24.97 -6.92 0.70
N ASN A 149 24.56 -7.76 1.65
CA ASN A 149 23.17 -8.05 2.02
C ASN A 149 22.27 -8.65 0.91
N ASP A 150 22.89 -9.35 -0.05
CA ASP A 150 22.26 -10.26 -1.03
C ASP A 150 21.48 -11.41 -0.36
N GLY A 151 21.85 -11.83 0.86
CA GLY A 151 21.21 -12.95 1.56
C GLY A 151 21.91 -14.31 1.39
N LEU A 152 23.01 -14.36 0.65
CA LEU A 152 24.08 -15.32 0.84
C LEU A 152 25.05 -14.77 1.88
N SER A 153 25.53 -15.65 2.76
CA SER A 153 26.64 -15.26 3.63
C SER A 153 27.96 -15.30 2.85
N ASP A 154 28.88 -14.36 3.07
CA ASP A 154 30.21 -14.25 2.43
C ASP A 154 30.94 -15.60 2.31
N ARG A 155 30.82 -16.43 3.35
CA ARG A 155 31.31 -17.81 3.40
C ARG A 155 30.76 -18.71 2.31
N GLU A 156 29.44 -18.68 2.11
CA GLU A 156 28.75 -19.48 1.10
C GLU A 156 29.11 -19.00 -0.30
N GLU A 157 29.31 -17.70 -0.46
CA GLU A 157 29.75 -17.09 -1.69
C GLU A 157 31.16 -17.54 -2.06
N LYS A 158 32.08 -17.48 -1.10
CA LYS A 158 33.42 -18.08 -1.18
C LYS A 158 33.40 -19.59 -1.47
N GLU A 159 32.39 -20.32 -0.98
CA GLU A 159 32.17 -21.75 -1.30
C GLU A 159 31.58 -21.96 -2.73
N LYS A 160 30.87 -20.99 -3.29
CA LYS A 160 30.25 -21.02 -4.64
C LYS A 160 31.11 -20.38 -5.74
N GLY A 161 31.98 -19.46 -5.37
CA GLY A 161 32.82 -18.64 -6.24
C GLY A 161 32.25 -17.27 -6.62
N THR A 162 31.21 -16.77 -5.92
CA THR A 162 30.72 -15.39 -6.04
C THR A 162 31.58 -14.41 -5.25
N ASP A 163 31.33 -13.11 -5.39
CA ASP A 163 32.10 -12.01 -4.79
C ASP A 163 31.35 -11.42 -3.60
N PRO A 164 31.80 -11.65 -2.35
CA PRO A 164 31.08 -11.22 -1.13
C PRO A 164 30.81 -9.72 -0.99
N CYS A 165 31.41 -8.90 -1.84
CA CYS A 165 31.23 -7.46 -1.84
C CYS A 165 30.42 -6.94 -3.03
N ASN A 166 29.71 -7.82 -3.75
CA ASN A 166 28.93 -7.48 -4.94
C ASN A 166 27.78 -8.47 -5.22
N SER A 167 26.59 -8.09 -4.74
CA SER A 167 25.32 -8.83 -4.82
C SER A 167 24.89 -9.34 -6.20
N ASP A 168 25.50 -8.88 -7.29
CA ASP A 168 25.27 -9.30 -8.68
C ASP A 168 26.66 -9.58 -9.29
N THR A 169 27.24 -10.76 -9.01
CA THR A 169 28.65 -11.07 -9.27
C THR A 169 29.01 -10.93 -10.76
N ASP A 170 28.11 -11.31 -11.66
CA ASP A 170 28.37 -11.28 -13.11
C ASP A 170 27.83 -10.04 -13.85
N GLY A 171 27.04 -9.18 -13.17
CA GLY A 171 26.55 -7.91 -13.69
C GLY A 171 25.36 -8.03 -14.64
N ASP A 172 24.58 -9.10 -14.49
CA ASP A 172 23.38 -9.42 -15.27
C ASP A 172 22.20 -8.49 -14.94
N GLY A 173 22.13 -8.03 -13.69
CA GLY A 173 21.01 -7.33 -13.07
C GLY A 173 20.16 -8.20 -12.12
N SER A 174 20.70 -9.32 -11.64
CA SER A 174 20.06 -10.27 -10.71
C SER A 174 20.91 -10.48 -9.47
N ASP A 175 20.28 -10.62 -8.30
CA ASP A 175 20.98 -10.88 -7.03
C ASP A 175 21.46 -12.36 -7.03
N ASP A 176 22.67 -12.65 -6.56
CA ASP A 176 23.30 -13.99 -6.60
C ASP A 176 22.47 -15.05 -5.85
N LEU A 177 21.87 -14.69 -4.71
CA LEU A 177 20.88 -15.51 -4.03
C LEU A 177 19.67 -15.80 -4.92
N ALA A 178 19.14 -14.76 -5.58
CA ALA A 178 17.95 -14.88 -6.41
C ALA A 178 18.19 -15.81 -7.61
N GLU A 179 19.36 -15.70 -8.22
CA GLU A 179 19.82 -16.60 -9.28
C GLU A 179 19.82 -18.06 -8.85
N ILE A 180 20.44 -18.37 -7.71
CA ILE A 180 20.49 -19.72 -7.16
C ILE A 180 19.08 -20.25 -6.86
N VAL A 181 18.21 -19.40 -6.32
CA VAL A 181 16.81 -19.72 -6.01
C VAL A 181 15.98 -20.01 -7.28
N TYR A 182 16.25 -19.33 -8.40
CA TYR A 182 15.59 -19.59 -9.68
C TYR A 182 16.30 -20.60 -10.58
N GLY A 183 17.50 -21.04 -10.19
CA GLY A 183 18.29 -22.06 -10.88
C GLY A 183 19.04 -21.54 -12.11
N SER A 184 19.37 -20.26 -12.12
CA SER A 184 20.35 -19.67 -13.03
C SER A 184 21.78 -19.77 -12.43
N ASN A 185 22.72 -18.91 -12.81
CA ASN A 185 24.14 -19.11 -12.47
C ASN A 185 24.87 -17.76 -12.35
N PRO A 186 25.22 -17.32 -11.12
CA PRO A 186 25.78 -15.98 -10.81
C PRO A 186 27.25 -15.78 -11.25
N LEU A 187 27.66 -16.45 -12.32
CA LEU A 187 29.02 -16.44 -12.87
C LEU A 187 28.98 -16.53 -14.42
N ASP A 188 27.83 -16.26 -15.05
CA ASP A 188 27.57 -16.33 -16.49
C ASP A 188 26.41 -15.39 -16.88
N ASP A 189 26.73 -14.15 -17.29
CA ASP A 189 25.80 -13.07 -17.69
C ASP A 189 24.75 -13.42 -18.77
N GLY A 190 24.90 -14.59 -19.41
CA GLY A 190 23.96 -15.18 -20.36
C GLY A 190 22.93 -16.13 -19.74
N SER A 191 23.09 -16.49 -18.46
CA SER A 191 22.26 -17.40 -17.68
C SER A 191 21.36 -16.61 -16.74
N ARG A 192 20.26 -16.05 -17.27
CA ARG A 192 19.43 -15.07 -16.54
C ARG A 192 18.21 -15.69 -15.86
N ILE A 193 17.71 -15.04 -14.81
CA ILE A 193 16.35 -15.29 -14.29
C ILE A 193 15.29 -14.95 -15.37
N PRO A 194 14.05 -15.50 -15.28
CA PRO A 194 13.04 -15.28 -16.31
C PRO A 194 12.63 -13.80 -16.48
N GLU A 195 12.70 -13.27 -17.71
CA GLU A 195 12.24 -11.91 -18.04
C GLU A 195 10.82 -11.61 -17.51
N GLY A 196 10.67 -10.47 -16.84
CA GLY A 196 9.40 -10.02 -16.26
C GLY A 196 9.08 -10.59 -14.88
N LEU A 197 9.96 -11.43 -14.32
CA LEU A 197 9.92 -11.80 -12.91
C LEU A 197 10.48 -10.64 -12.07
N PHE A 198 9.65 -10.07 -11.19
CA PHE A 198 10.11 -9.11 -10.18
C PHE A 198 10.27 -9.81 -8.85
N TYR A 199 11.41 -9.62 -8.20
CA TYR A 199 11.67 -10.10 -6.85
C TYR A 199 12.29 -9.01 -5.97
N VAL A 200 12.31 -9.28 -4.66
CA VAL A 200 13.13 -8.62 -3.65
C VAL A 200 13.67 -9.69 -2.71
N VAL A 201 14.93 -9.56 -2.30
CA VAL A 201 15.44 -10.26 -1.11
C VAL A 201 15.10 -9.42 0.12
N LEU A 202 14.68 -10.07 1.22
CA LEU A 202 14.40 -9.42 2.51
C LEU A 202 14.98 -10.24 3.68
N PRO A 203 16.26 -10.01 4.06
CA PRO A 203 16.83 -10.55 5.28
C PRO A 203 16.00 -10.14 6.51
N TYR A 204 15.98 -10.99 7.54
CA TYR A 204 15.19 -10.74 8.74
C TYR A 204 15.88 -9.72 9.65
N ASN A 205 15.18 -8.63 10.01
CA ASN A 205 15.69 -7.49 10.78
C ASN A 205 16.89 -6.74 10.16
N ALA A 206 17.05 -6.75 8.83
CA ALA A 206 17.98 -5.82 8.17
C ALA A 206 17.64 -4.36 8.55
N LYS A 207 18.64 -3.50 8.77
CA LYS A 207 18.39 -2.10 9.21
C LYS A 207 17.70 -1.26 8.13
N GLY A 208 17.91 -1.60 6.85
CA GLY A 208 17.38 -0.88 5.68
C GLY A 208 15.96 -1.28 5.23
N ASN A 209 15.43 -0.48 4.30
CA ASN A 209 14.24 -0.85 3.51
C ASN A 209 14.66 -1.08 2.05
N VAL A 210 14.27 -2.21 1.48
CA VAL A 210 14.46 -2.44 0.05
C VAL A 210 13.47 -1.58 -0.73
N SER A 211 13.97 -0.83 -1.70
CA SER A 211 13.21 0.16 -2.47
C SER A 211 13.10 -0.24 -3.94
N ARG A 212 11.91 -0.13 -4.54
CA ARG A 212 11.67 -0.40 -5.97
C ARG A 212 10.74 0.65 -6.58
N LYS A 213 11.25 1.42 -7.55
CA LYS A 213 10.50 2.48 -8.26
C LYS A 213 9.56 1.87 -9.30
N TRP A 214 8.25 1.97 -9.08
CA TRP A 214 7.23 1.41 -9.94
C TRP A 214 6.19 2.43 -10.36
N GLU A 215 5.97 2.48 -11.68
CA GLU A 215 4.81 3.13 -12.29
C GLU A 215 3.57 2.23 -12.24
N PHE A 216 2.44 2.82 -11.90
CA PHE A 216 1.13 2.18 -11.85
C PHE A 216 0.11 3.05 -12.57
N ASP A 217 -0.85 2.40 -13.21
CA ASP A 217 -2.02 3.07 -13.76
C ASP A 217 -3.10 3.31 -12.69
N THR A 218 -3.96 4.31 -12.90
CA THR A 218 -5.03 4.70 -11.95
C THR A 218 -6.45 4.56 -12.52
N ASP A 219 -6.64 3.84 -13.64
CA ASP A 219 -7.98 3.52 -14.14
C ASP A 219 -8.76 2.66 -13.13
N ILE A 220 -10.02 3.04 -12.92
CA ILE A 220 -10.95 2.22 -12.13
C ILE A 220 -11.31 0.99 -12.97
N SER A 221 -10.80 -0.18 -12.56
CA SER A 221 -11.02 -1.45 -13.24
C SER A 221 -12.22 -2.24 -12.72
N LYS A 222 -12.74 -1.94 -11.52
CA LYS A 222 -13.84 -2.67 -10.88
C LYS A 222 -14.82 -1.77 -10.12
N ILE A 223 -16.12 -1.90 -10.39
CA ILE A 223 -17.19 -1.14 -9.71
C ILE A 223 -18.34 -2.04 -9.25
N ASP A 224 -19.00 -1.65 -8.16
CA ASP A 224 -20.18 -2.32 -7.64
C ASP A 224 -21.35 -1.33 -7.58
N VAL A 225 -22.29 -1.43 -8.54
CA VAL A 225 -23.42 -0.50 -8.68
C VAL A 225 -24.63 -1.02 -7.91
N ALA A 226 -24.96 -0.36 -6.80
CA ALA A 226 -26.07 -0.72 -5.95
C ALA A 226 -27.23 0.27 -6.13
N PHE A 227 -28.39 -0.25 -6.54
CA PHE A 227 -29.63 0.53 -6.62
C PHE A 227 -30.39 0.43 -5.30
N LEU A 228 -30.69 1.59 -4.71
CA LEU A 228 -31.53 1.76 -3.53
C LEU A 228 -32.81 2.44 -3.99
N LEU A 229 -33.82 1.66 -4.33
CA LEU A 229 -35.06 2.16 -4.94
C LEU A 229 -36.18 2.30 -3.90
N ASP A 230 -36.71 3.52 -3.81
CA ASP A 230 -37.96 3.80 -3.13
C ASP A 230 -39.15 3.19 -3.89
N LEU A 231 -39.94 2.38 -3.18
CA LEU A 231 -41.18 1.76 -3.65
C LEU A 231 -42.41 2.36 -2.95
N SER A 232 -42.32 3.58 -2.44
CA SER A 232 -43.43 4.33 -1.87
C SER A 232 -44.61 4.48 -2.85
N GLY A 233 -45.80 4.76 -2.30
CA GLY A 233 -47.03 4.97 -3.07
C GLY A 233 -47.05 6.24 -3.91
N SER A 234 -46.15 7.19 -3.65
CA SER A 234 -45.99 8.43 -4.43
C SER A 234 -45.18 8.19 -5.71
N MET A 235 -44.24 7.25 -5.68
CA MET A 235 -43.37 6.85 -6.80
C MET A 235 -43.99 5.86 -7.82
N ASP A 236 -45.29 5.55 -7.75
CA ASP A 236 -45.93 4.45 -8.52
C ASP A 236 -45.85 4.63 -10.06
N GLU A 237 -46.02 5.87 -10.57
CA GLU A 237 -45.94 6.14 -12.02
C GLU A 237 -44.50 6.06 -12.56
N GLU A 238 -43.53 6.47 -11.75
CA GLU A 238 -42.11 6.44 -12.08
C GLU A 238 -41.53 5.02 -11.99
N GLN A 239 -41.81 4.29 -10.90
CA GLN A 239 -41.22 2.98 -10.57
C GLN A 239 -41.24 2.00 -11.75
N ALA A 240 -42.34 1.92 -12.50
CA ALA A 240 -42.45 1.01 -13.64
C ALA A 240 -41.41 1.33 -14.74
N ASN A 241 -41.22 2.62 -15.04
CA ASN A 241 -40.21 3.08 -15.99
C ASN A 241 -38.79 2.89 -15.44
N LEU A 242 -38.58 3.16 -14.15
CA LEU A 242 -37.26 3.02 -13.52
C LEU A 242 -36.77 1.57 -13.50
N LYS A 243 -37.64 0.65 -13.07
CA LYS A 243 -37.35 -0.79 -13.02
C LYS A 243 -36.99 -1.31 -14.41
N GLU A 244 -37.73 -0.92 -15.46
CA GLU A 244 -37.40 -1.34 -16.82
C GLU A 244 -36.08 -0.73 -17.32
N LYS A 245 -35.86 0.58 -17.08
CA LYS A 245 -34.67 1.29 -17.55
C LYS A 245 -33.38 0.91 -16.85
N ILE A 246 -33.44 0.46 -15.60
CA ILE A 246 -32.29 -0.17 -14.92
C ILE A 246 -31.93 -1.48 -15.62
N LYS A 247 -32.92 -2.35 -15.90
CA LYS A 247 -32.71 -3.66 -16.54
C LYS A 247 -32.21 -3.59 -17.99
N THR A 248 -32.53 -2.52 -18.72
CA THR A 248 -32.09 -2.30 -20.11
C THR A 248 -30.96 -1.28 -20.18
N ASP A 249 -31.30 0.01 -20.21
CA ASP A 249 -30.44 1.09 -20.68
C ASP A 249 -29.24 1.33 -19.76
N VAL A 250 -29.43 1.28 -18.43
CA VAL A 250 -28.35 1.51 -17.46
C VAL A 250 -27.34 0.36 -17.47
N VAL A 251 -27.80 -0.89 -17.37
CA VAL A 251 -26.88 -2.06 -17.37
C VAL A 251 -26.17 -2.20 -18.72
N GLU A 252 -26.82 -1.90 -19.84
CA GLU A 252 -26.16 -1.87 -21.15
C GLU A 252 -25.09 -0.77 -21.24
N LYS A 253 -25.39 0.46 -20.78
CA LYS A 253 -24.41 1.56 -20.78
C LYS A 253 -23.22 1.24 -19.87
N VAL A 254 -23.44 0.76 -18.65
CA VAL A 254 -22.35 0.37 -17.72
C VAL A 254 -21.42 -0.69 -18.33
N LYS A 255 -21.97 -1.70 -19.02
CA LYS A 255 -21.18 -2.73 -19.74
C LYS A 255 -20.30 -2.20 -20.88
N THR A 256 -20.56 -0.99 -21.36
CA THR A 256 -19.78 -0.34 -22.45
C THR A 256 -18.77 0.68 -21.96
N LEU A 257 -18.74 0.97 -20.65
CA LEU A 257 -17.74 1.88 -20.07
C LEU A 257 -16.34 1.28 -20.12
N ASN A 258 -15.33 2.16 -20.18
CA ASN A 258 -13.91 1.83 -20.36
C ASN A 258 -13.70 0.79 -21.50
N GLU A 259 -14.32 1.02 -22.65
CA GLU A 259 -14.30 0.13 -23.83
C GLU A 259 -14.79 -1.31 -23.57
N GLY A 260 -15.54 -1.54 -22.49
CA GLY A 260 -16.02 -2.85 -22.05
C GLY A 260 -15.02 -3.63 -21.19
N THR A 261 -13.96 -2.98 -20.70
CA THR A 261 -12.97 -3.59 -19.78
C THR A 261 -13.37 -3.49 -18.31
N LEU A 262 -14.36 -2.66 -17.98
CA LEU A 262 -14.81 -2.40 -16.61
C LEU A 262 -15.52 -3.61 -15.99
N ASP A 263 -14.95 -4.18 -14.93
CA ASP A 263 -15.54 -5.29 -14.16
C ASP A 263 -16.66 -4.76 -13.25
N ALA A 264 -17.87 -4.64 -13.80
CA ALA A 264 -19.06 -4.18 -13.10
C ALA A 264 -19.89 -5.33 -12.50
N ALA A 265 -20.22 -5.22 -11.21
CA ALA A 265 -21.24 -6.03 -10.54
C ALA A 265 -22.36 -5.14 -10.01
N TYR A 266 -23.49 -5.76 -9.66
CA TYR A 266 -24.73 -5.04 -9.34
C TYR A 266 -25.39 -5.59 -8.08
N ALA A 267 -25.95 -4.69 -7.28
CA ALA A 267 -26.85 -5.02 -6.18
C ALA A 267 -28.18 -4.27 -6.32
N PHE A 268 -29.25 -4.81 -5.75
CA PHE A 268 -30.54 -4.14 -5.71
C PHE A 268 -31.18 -4.35 -4.33
N ALA A 269 -31.56 -3.24 -3.72
CA ALA A 269 -32.35 -3.21 -2.51
C ALA A 269 -33.47 -2.19 -2.66
N HIS A 270 -34.62 -2.47 -2.05
CA HIS A 270 -35.73 -1.53 -1.97
C HIS A 270 -35.97 -1.05 -0.55
N PHE A 271 -36.66 0.08 -0.47
CA PHE A 271 -37.26 0.59 0.75
C PHE A 271 -38.63 1.20 0.44
N MET A 272 -39.42 1.30 1.48
CA MET A 272 -40.74 1.94 1.55
C MET A 272 -40.81 2.54 2.96
N ASP A 273 -41.92 2.31 3.66
CA ASP A 273 -42.25 2.91 4.94
C ASP A 273 -41.60 2.27 6.15
N PHE A 274 -41.46 3.07 7.20
CA PHE A 274 -41.30 2.59 8.57
C PHE A 274 -42.52 1.78 9.04
N ASP A 275 -42.53 0.49 8.76
CA ASP A 275 -43.48 -0.47 9.33
C ASP A 275 -42.82 -1.25 10.46
N LYS A 276 -43.08 -0.85 11.71
CA LYS A 276 -42.54 -1.51 12.91
C LYS A 276 -42.89 -3.00 13.04
N ASP A 277 -43.89 -3.48 12.29
CA ASP A 277 -44.34 -4.87 12.28
C ASP A 277 -43.86 -5.63 11.01
N ASN A 278 -43.18 -4.97 10.07
CA ASN A 278 -42.64 -5.56 8.85
C ASN A 278 -41.33 -4.88 8.38
N MET A 279 -40.17 -5.44 8.76
CA MET A 279 -38.85 -4.90 8.43
C MET A 279 -38.55 -4.86 6.92
N ASP A 280 -39.08 -5.81 6.14
CA ASP A 280 -38.90 -5.87 4.68
C ASP A 280 -39.43 -4.61 3.97
N LYS A 281 -40.34 -3.84 4.59
CA LYS A 281 -40.76 -2.53 4.05
C LYS A 281 -39.77 -1.42 4.35
N ILE A 282 -39.10 -1.47 5.49
CA ILE A 282 -38.17 -0.41 5.90
C ILE A 282 -36.90 -0.47 5.06
N TYR A 283 -36.38 -1.68 4.85
CA TYR A 283 -35.23 -1.95 3.99
C TYR A 283 -35.17 -3.43 3.66
N LYS A 284 -34.95 -3.77 2.38
CA LYS A 284 -34.76 -5.14 1.94
C LYS A 284 -33.78 -5.22 0.78
N VAL A 285 -32.78 -6.09 0.94
CA VAL A 285 -31.93 -6.55 -0.16
C VAL A 285 -32.67 -7.62 -0.95
N ASP A 286 -32.94 -7.38 -2.23
CA ASP A 286 -33.50 -8.40 -3.13
C ASP A 286 -32.40 -9.18 -3.86
N THR A 287 -31.28 -8.51 -4.17
CA THR A 287 -30.01 -9.19 -4.47
C THR A 287 -28.82 -8.45 -3.87
N LEU A 288 -27.94 -9.22 -3.22
CA LEU A 288 -26.58 -8.80 -2.88
C LEU A 288 -25.77 -8.62 -4.17
N VAL A 289 -24.56 -8.07 -4.07
CA VAL A 289 -23.69 -7.87 -5.24
C VAL A 289 -23.51 -9.17 -6.02
N THR A 290 -23.80 -9.09 -7.32
CA THR A 290 -23.72 -10.20 -8.27
C THR A 290 -23.22 -9.72 -9.63
N THR A 291 -22.45 -10.56 -10.32
CA THR A 291 -22.10 -10.36 -11.72
C THR A 291 -23.14 -10.96 -12.67
N ASP A 292 -24.12 -11.71 -12.14
CA ASP A 292 -25.25 -12.23 -12.92
C ASP A 292 -26.32 -11.14 -13.10
N VAL A 293 -26.34 -10.57 -14.31
CA VAL A 293 -27.32 -9.55 -14.69
C VAL A 293 -28.75 -10.10 -14.79
N ASP A 294 -28.94 -11.40 -15.00
CA ASP A 294 -30.27 -11.99 -15.02
C ASP A 294 -30.79 -12.27 -13.59
N GLU A 295 -29.90 -12.50 -12.61
CA GLU A 295 -30.25 -12.44 -11.17
C GLU A 295 -30.74 -11.04 -10.79
N LEU A 296 -30.00 -9.97 -11.18
CA LEU A 296 -30.42 -8.58 -10.95
C LEU A 296 -31.81 -8.29 -11.53
N LYS A 297 -32.06 -8.69 -12.79
CA LYS A 297 -33.37 -8.49 -13.43
C LYS A 297 -34.48 -9.24 -12.71
N ALA A 298 -34.24 -10.49 -12.31
CA ALA A 298 -35.20 -11.28 -11.57
C ALA A 298 -35.52 -10.68 -10.19
N ALA A 299 -34.53 -10.10 -9.49
CA ALA A 299 -34.73 -9.37 -8.25
C ALA A 299 -35.62 -8.13 -8.44
N ILE A 300 -35.34 -7.32 -9.48
CA ILE A 300 -36.16 -6.14 -9.84
C ILE A 300 -37.60 -6.54 -10.18
N ASP A 301 -37.81 -7.59 -10.96
CA ASP A 301 -39.13 -8.08 -11.36
C ASP A 301 -39.91 -8.74 -10.20
N ALA A 302 -39.23 -9.17 -9.14
CA ALA A 302 -39.83 -9.76 -7.94
C ALA A 302 -40.24 -8.72 -6.86
N THR A 303 -39.98 -7.43 -7.09
CA THR A 303 -40.28 -6.36 -6.13
C THR A 303 -41.78 -6.27 -5.80
N PRO A 304 -42.14 -5.89 -4.56
CA PRO A 304 -43.54 -5.77 -4.14
C PRO A 304 -44.26 -4.60 -4.83
N ALA A 305 -45.60 -4.62 -4.74
CA ALA A 305 -46.43 -3.48 -5.10
C ALA A 305 -46.28 -2.35 -4.06
N PRO A 306 -46.39 -1.08 -4.48
CA PRO A 306 -46.08 0.07 -3.62
C PRO A 306 -47.07 0.26 -2.48
N PHE A 307 -46.60 0.94 -1.42
CA PHE A 307 -47.34 1.25 -0.19
C PHE A 307 -46.88 2.63 0.34
N GLY A 308 -47.67 3.33 1.16
CA GLY A 308 -47.38 4.72 1.54
C GLY A 308 -47.39 5.02 3.04
N GLY A 309 -46.48 5.90 3.46
CA GLY A 309 -46.15 6.16 4.87
C GLY A 309 -45.01 7.18 5.06
N TYR A 310 -43.84 6.72 5.51
CA TYR A 310 -42.66 7.55 5.85
C TYR A 310 -41.38 6.74 5.63
N GLU A 311 -40.52 7.19 4.71
CA GLU A 311 -39.34 6.48 4.23
C GLU A 311 -38.12 6.72 5.12
N CYS A 312 -37.22 5.73 5.24
CA CYS A 312 -36.13 5.72 6.21
C CYS A 312 -34.73 5.87 5.59
N HIS A 313 -34.51 6.88 4.73
CA HIS A 313 -33.31 7.01 3.89
C HIS A 313 -31.97 6.84 4.64
N TRP A 314 -31.82 7.41 5.84
CA TRP A 314 -30.60 7.25 6.63
C TRP A 314 -30.39 5.81 7.14
N LEU A 315 -31.46 5.10 7.48
CA LEU A 315 -31.41 3.68 7.85
C LEU A 315 -31.00 2.84 6.66
N VAL A 316 -31.59 3.10 5.49
CA VAL A 316 -31.31 2.41 4.22
C VAL A 316 -29.83 2.52 3.86
N LEU A 317 -29.25 3.72 3.96
CA LEU A 317 -27.82 3.93 3.72
C LEU A 317 -26.97 3.13 4.70
N TYR A 318 -27.24 3.21 6.00
CA TYR A 318 -26.50 2.45 7.02
C TYR A 318 -26.61 0.93 6.81
N ALA A 319 -27.82 0.43 6.52
CA ALA A 319 -28.07 -1.00 6.31
C ALA A 319 -27.46 -1.53 5.00
N ALA A 320 -27.29 -0.68 3.98
CA ALA A 320 -26.57 -1.03 2.75
C ALA A 320 -25.04 -1.07 2.92
N THR A 321 -24.49 -0.36 3.93
CA THR A 321 -23.04 -0.20 4.12
C THR A 321 -22.48 -0.88 5.36
N THR A 322 -23.29 -1.35 6.31
CA THR A 322 -22.79 -2.03 7.52
C THR A 322 -22.76 -3.55 7.39
N ASN A 323 -21.67 -4.18 7.84
CA ASN A 323 -21.53 -5.63 7.96
C ASN A 323 -21.95 -6.18 9.35
N GLN A 324 -22.66 -5.37 10.15
CA GLN A 324 -23.05 -5.67 11.53
C GLN A 324 -24.54 -6.02 11.66
N ASP A 325 -24.90 -6.79 12.69
CA ASP A 325 -26.30 -7.06 13.03
C ASP A 325 -27.00 -5.80 13.57
N ILE A 326 -28.01 -5.29 12.86
CA ILE A 326 -28.84 -4.17 13.31
C ILE A 326 -30.03 -4.74 14.11
N TYR A 327 -29.76 -5.12 15.37
CA TYR A 327 -30.73 -5.75 16.26
C TYR A 327 -31.02 -4.93 17.53
N GLY A 328 -32.27 -4.52 17.74
CA GLY A 328 -32.71 -3.84 18.96
C GLY A 328 -33.81 -2.80 18.74
N GLN A 329 -34.05 -1.93 19.73
CA GLN A 329 -35.10 -0.91 19.63
C GLN A 329 -34.76 0.16 18.59
N CYS A 330 -35.74 0.51 17.76
CA CYS A 330 -35.62 1.60 16.81
C CYS A 330 -36.89 2.44 16.71
N SER A 331 -36.77 3.70 16.27
CA SER A 331 -37.89 4.63 16.15
C SER A 331 -37.60 5.80 15.21
N LEU A 332 -38.58 6.20 14.41
CA LEU A 332 -38.57 7.47 13.67
C LEU A 332 -38.41 8.66 14.61
N THR A 333 -37.49 9.56 14.28
CA THR A 333 -37.23 10.77 15.06
C THR A 333 -38.39 11.76 14.99
N GLY A 334 -38.64 12.50 16.08
CA GLY A 334 -39.65 13.55 16.14
C GLY A 334 -41.11 13.08 16.34
N ILE A 335 -41.40 11.79 16.10
CA ILE A 335 -42.73 11.19 16.28
C ILE A 335 -42.75 10.00 17.25
N GLU A 336 -41.71 9.84 18.08
CA GLU A 336 -41.57 8.71 19.03
C GLU A 336 -42.74 8.62 20.04
N ALA A 337 -43.39 9.76 20.31
CA ALA A 337 -44.53 9.87 21.22
C ALA A 337 -45.85 9.33 20.62
N LEU A 338 -45.91 9.11 19.30
CA LEU A 338 -47.08 8.54 18.61
C LEU A 338 -47.09 6.99 18.60
N GLY A 339 -46.08 6.35 19.20
CA GLY A 339 -46.00 4.88 19.28
C GLY A 339 -45.20 4.22 18.15
N ASN A 340 -44.55 5.01 17.28
CA ASN A 340 -43.65 4.52 16.23
C ASN A 340 -42.30 4.06 16.81
N LYS A 341 -42.36 3.02 17.65
CA LYS A 341 -41.21 2.30 18.19
C LYS A 341 -41.33 0.83 17.81
N GLY A 342 -40.32 0.32 17.13
CA GLY A 342 -40.22 -1.06 16.69
C GLY A 342 -39.03 -1.79 17.31
N THR A 343 -38.87 -3.06 16.96
CA THR A 343 -37.60 -3.77 17.11
C THR A 343 -37.04 -3.97 15.71
N CYS A 344 -35.97 -3.24 15.40
CA CYS A 344 -35.22 -3.47 14.17
C CYS A 344 -34.47 -4.80 14.29
N ASN A 345 -34.48 -5.56 13.21
CA ASN A 345 -33.86 -6.88 13.10
C ASN A 345 -33.41 -7.08 11.65
N PHE A 346 -32.39 -6.33 11.24
CA PHE A 346 -31.68 -6.59 10.00
C PHE A 346 -30.43 -7.39 10.38
N PRO A 347 -30.41 -8.72 10.14
CA PRO A 347 -29.20 -9.49 10.37
C PRO A 347 -28.12 -9.03 9.41
N LYS A 348 -26.85 -9.20 9.79
CA LYS A 348 -25.72 -8.99 8.88
C LYS A 348 -25.90 -9.82 7.59
N PRO A 349 -25.43 -9.34 6.43
CA PRO A 349 -25.62 -10.06 5.18
C PRO A 349 -24.88 -11.41 5.18
N ASP A 350 -25.50 -12.42 4.57
CA ASP A 350 -24.82 -13.69 4.30
C ASP A 350 -24.15 -13.62 2.91
N CYS A 351 -22.87 -13.27 2.92
CA CYS A 351 -22.03 -13.19 1.73
C CYS A 351 -21.53 -14.56 1.25
N SER A 352 -21.97 -15.68 1.85
CA SER A 352 -21.52 -17.02 1.47
C SER A 352 -21.82 -17.34 0.00
N GLY A 353 -20.77 -17.50 -0.81
CA GLY A 353 -20.91 -17.77 -2.25
C GLY A 353 -21.19 -16.54 -3.12
N ARG A 354 -21.13 -15.32 -2.54
CA ARG A 354 -21.11 -14.05 -3.28
C ARG A 354 -19.68 -13.71 -3.73
N PRO A 355 -19.50 -12.85 -4.76
CA PRO A 355 -18.18 -12.44 -5.22
C PRO A 355 -17.47 -11.44 -4.29
N GLY A 356 -18.14 -10.97 -3.23
CA GLY A 356 -17.67 -10.00 -2.26
C GLY A 356 -18.24 -10.26 -0.88
N ASP A 357 -17.72 -9.55 0.13
CA ASP A 357 -18.00 -9.75 1.56
C ASP A 357 -18.00 -8.45 2.39
N ARG A 358 -17.83 -7.28 1.76
CA ARG A 358 -17.79 -5.97 2.42
C ARG A 358 -19.16 -5.32 2.57
N GLY A 359 -19.32 -4.48 3.61
CA GLY A 359 -20.54 -3.73 3.88
C GLY A 359 -21.83 -4.55 3.99
N GLY A 360 -22.98 -3.89 3.81
CA GLY A 360 -24.31 -4.49 3.92
C GLY A 360 -24.82 -5.18 2.65
N LEU A 361 -24.18 -4.90 1.51
CA LEU A 361 -24.53 -5.46 0.20
C LEU A 361 -23.54 -6.52 -0.31
N CYS A 362 -22.53 -6.91 0.48
CA CYS A 362 -21.43 -7.80 0.09
C CYS A 362 -20.62 -7.25 -1.09
N PHE A 363 -20.21 -5.98 -1.01
CA PHE A 363 -19.32 -5.37 -1.99
C PHE A 363 -18.04 -6.19 -2.13
N ARG A 364 -17.53 -6.27 -3.36
CA ARG A 364 -16.31 -6.98 -3.68
C ARG A 364 -15.13 -6.31 -3.02
N GLU A 365 -14.18 -7.11 -2.55
CA GLU A 365 -12.84 -6.57 -2.33
C GLU A 365 -12.41 -5.80 -3.57
N LYS A 366 -11.73 -4.67 -3.35
CA LYS A 366 -11.02 -3.95 -4.40
C LYS A 366 -11.97 -3.35 -5.48
N SER A 367 -13.29 -3.33 -5.28
CA SER A 367 -14.22 -2.52 -6.10
C SER A 367 -14.41 -1.12 -5.55
N MET A 368 -14.78 -0.15 -6.40
CA MET A 368 -15.43 1.10 -5.98
C MET A 368 -16.95 0.88 -5.85
N PRO A 369 -17.56 0.96 -4.65
CA PRO A 369 -19.00 0.88 -4.51
C PRO A 369 -19.67 2.18 -4.96
N ILE A 370 -20.76 2.08 -5.73
CA ILE A 370 -21.58 3.22 -6.16
C ILE A 370 -23.02 2.98 -5.67
N LEU A 371 -23.45 3.72 -4.64
CA LEU A 371 -24.84 3.72 -4.19
C LEU A 371 -25.66 4.72 -5.02
N ILE A 372 -26.73 4.25 -5.64
CA ILE A 372 -27.69 5.05 -6.39
C ILE A 372 -29.00 5.06 -5.62
N MET A 373 -29.29 6.15 -4.91
CA MET A 373 -30.54 6.31 -4.17
C MET A 373 -31.58 7.06 -5.01
N ILE A 374 -32.80 6.54 -5.03
CA ILE A 374 -33.89 7.05 -5.86
C ILE A 374 -35.13 7.19 -4.99
N THR A 375 -35.68 8.40 -4.83
CA THR A 375 -36.85 8.71 -3.96
C THR A 375 -37.55 10.00 -4.40
N ASP A 376 -38.75 10.24 -3.89
CA ASP A 376 -39.48 11.50 -3.99
C ASP A 376 -39.88 12.11 -2.63
N GLU A 377 -39.45 11.55 -1.50
CA GLU A 377 -39.67 12.15 -0.17
C GLU A 377 -38.36 12.63 0.47
N GLY A 378 -38.44 13.68 1.31
CA GLY A 378 -37.32 14.20 2.07
C GLY A 378 -36.82 13.19 3.11
N PRO A 379 -35.53 13.22 3.49
CA PRO A 379 -34.96 12.20 4.38
C PRO A 379 -35.61 12.23 5.77
N THR A 380 -36.01 11.05 6.26
CA THR A 380 -36.24 10.85 7.70
C THR A 380 -35.03 10.16 8.35
N ASP A 381 -34.82 10.48 9.64
CA ASP A 381 -33.79 9.85 10.46
C ASP A 381 -34.43 8.98 11.54
N THR A 382 -33.75 7.89 11.88
CA THR A 382 -34.21 6.87 12.83
C THR A 382 -33.19 6.70 13.95
N LYS A 383 -33.67 6.49 15.17
CA LYS A 383 -32.81 6.03 16.27
C LYS A 383 -32.64 4.54 16.18
N MET A 384 -31.41 4.05 16.29
CA MET A 384 -31.02 2.67 16.00
C MET A 384 -30.21 2.02 17.13
N PRO A 385 -30.24 0.68 17.27
CA PRO A 385 -29.30 -0.06 18.11
C PRO A 385 -27.85 0.08 17.58
N PRO A 386 -26.83 -0.17 18.42
CA PRO A 386 -26.89 -0.62 19.81
C PRO A 386 -27.11 0.51 20.84
N ALA A 387 -26.83 1.77 20.48
CA ALA A 387 -26.73 2.88 21.42
C ALA A 387 -27.90 3.89 21.38
N ASN A 388 -28.97 3.61 20.62
CA ASN A 388 -30.04 4.58 20.31
C ASN A 388 -29.45 5.84 19.61
N GLU A 389 -28.43 5.61 18.79
CA GLU A 389 -27.78 6.62 17.95
C GLU A 389 -28.61 6.90 16.71
N LEU A 390 -28.35 8.03 16.05
CA LEU A 390 -29.02 8.38 14.80
C LEU A 390 -28.44 7.55 13.66
N ALA A 391 -29.32 7.00 12.82
CA ALA A 391 -28.92 6.29 11.61
C ALA A 391 -28.09 7.19 10.69
N SER A 392 -28.34 8.50 10.67
CA SER A 392 -27.49 9.46 9.97
C SER A 392 -26.03 9.41 10.42
N THR A 393 -25.76 9.37 11.72
CA THR A 393 -24.38 9.31 12.25
C THR A 393 -23.67 8.02 11.85
N LEU A 394 -24.37 6.89 11.95
CA LEU A 394 -23.84 5.56 11.62
C LEU A 394 -23.67 5.36 10.09
N ALA A 395 -24.60 5.85 9.30
CA ALA A 395 -24.52 5.86 7.84
C ALA A 395 -23.32 6.69 7.37
N MET A 396 -23.13 7.90 7.92
CA MET A 396 -22.00 8.76 7.54
C MET A 396 -20.65 8.09 7.80
N GLN A 397 -20.50 7.36 8.92
CA GLN A 397 -19.28 6.60 9.22
C GLN A 397 -19.06 5.45 8.23
N THR A 398 -20.08 4.63 8.01
CA THR A 398 -19.97 3.43 7.15
C THR A 398 -19.85 3.76 5.65
N LEU A 399 -20.45 4.86 5.17
CA LEU A 399 -20.27 5.38 3.81
C LEU A 399 -18.81 5.74 3.53
N VAL A 400 -18.13 6.38 4.48
CA VAL A 400 -16.70 6.71 4.38
C VAL A 400 -15.83 5.46 4.55
N GLN A 401 -16.15 4.59 5.52
CA GLN A 401 -15.41 3.34 5.76
C GLN A 401 -15.40 2.40 4.55
N GLU A 402 -16.53 2.28 3.84
CA GLU A 402 -16.63 1.44 2.64
C GLU A 402 -16.24 2.19 1.35
N SER A 403 -15.82 3.46 1.45
CA SER A 403 -15.42 4.32 0.33
C SER A 403 -16.46 4.43 -0.79
N VAL A 404 -17.72 4.46 -0.39
CA VAL A 404 -18.87 4.56 -1.30
C VAL A 404 -18.81 5.87 -2.10
N LYS A 405 -19.14 5.82 -3.39
CA LYS A 405 -19.57 6.98 -4.18
C LYS A 405 -21.09 7.02 -4.30
N PHE A 406 -21.67 8.21 -4.41
CA PHE A 406 -23.12 8.42 -4.27
C PHE A 406 -23.76 9.17 -5.44
N ILE A 407 -24.82 8.59 -6.01
CA ILE A 407 -25.68 9.25 -7.01
C ILE A 407 -27.07 9.42 -6.40
N GLY A 408 -27.49 10.67 -6.22
CA GLY A 408 -28.82 11.01 -5.72
C GLY A 408 -29.80 11.27 -6.85
N ILE A 409 -30.94 10.57 -6.86
CA ILE A 409 -31.99 10.76 -7.87
C ILE A 409 -33.31 11.11 -7.19
N ARG A 410 -33.90 12.22 -7.63
CA ARG A 410 -35.08 12.86 -7.03
C ARG A 410 -36.23 12.89 -8.05
N SER A 411 -37.37 12.24 -7.81
CA SER A 411 -38.56 12.55 -8.62
C SER A 411 -39.07 13.96 -8.32
N THR A 412 -39.62 14.66 -9.30
CA THR A 412 -40.17 16.01 -9.07
C THR A 412 -41.68 16.01 -8.87
N ASP A 413 -42.08 16.27 -7.63
CA ASP A 413 -43.15 17.22 -7.40
C ASP A 413 -42.57 18.60 -7.02
N ASN A 414 -43.43 19.60 -6.83
CA ASN A 414 -43.06 20.93 -6.33
C ASN A 414 -43.52 21.13 -4.86
N ASN A 415 -43.34 20.10 -4.03
CA ASN A 415 -43.75 20.07 -2.61
C ASN A 415 -42.64 20.58 -1.67
N VAL A 416 -43.01 20.87 -0.43
CA VAL A 416 -42.10 21.30 0.64
C VAL A 416 -41.15 20.17 1.05
N GLU A 417 -41.57 18.92 0.97
CA GLU A 417 -40.74 17.76 1.34
C GLU A 417 -39.64 17.48 0.31
N THR A 418 -39.92 17.54 -1.00
CA THR A 418 -38.91 17.33 -2.04
C THR A 418 -37.81 18.40 -2.04
N ASN A 419 -38.08 19.61 -1.53
CA ASN A 419 -37.06 20.64 -1.30
C ASN A 419 -35.99 20.27 -0.25
N LYS A 420 -36.17 19.18 0.52
CA LYS A 420 -35.19 18.66 1.48
C LYS A 420 -34.24 17.61 0.88
N ILE A 421 -34.54 17.10 -0.32
CA ILE A 421 -33.76 16.02 -0.95
C ILE A 421 -32.42 16.55 -1.49
N ASP A 422 -32.40 17.70 -2.17
CA ASP A 422 -31.15 18.23 -2.76
C ASP A 422 -30.09 18.57 -1.69
N PRO A 423 -30.42 19.19 -0.53
CA PRO A 423 -29.47 19.35 0.58
C PRO A 423 -28.96 18.04 1.18
N PHE A 424 -29.81 17.01 1.24
CA PHE A 424 -29.49 15.69 1.77
C PHE A 424 -28.52 14.94 0.86
N TYR A 425 -28.87 14.81 -0.42
CA TYR A 425 -27.99 14.24 -1.42
C TYR A 425 -26.69 15.03 -1.58
N LYS A 426 -26.71 16.36 -1.44
CA LYS A 426 -25.47 17.15 -1.40
C LYS A 426 -24.61 16.76 -0.19
N THR A 427 -25.20 16.60 0.99
CA THR A 427 -24.47 16.22 2.22
C THR A 427 -23.74 14.89 2.04
N ILE A 428 -24.40 13.90 1.43
CA ILE A 428 -23.78 12.59 1.15
C ILE A 428 -22.71 12.70 0.06
N ALA A 429 -22.98 13.43 -1.02
CA ALA A 429 -22.01 13.63 -2.10
C ALA A 429 -20.74 14.35 -1.62
N ASP A 430 -20.89 15.40 -0.79
CA ASP A 430 -19.77 16.11 -0.17
C ASP A 430 -18.95 15.17 0.74
N LEU A 431 -19.63 14.36 1.57
CA LEU A 431 -19.00 13.42 2.51
C LEU A 431 -18.23 12.29 1.81
N THR A 432 -18.76 11.79 0.69
CA THR A 432 -18.18 10.69 -0.08
C THR A 432 -17.14 11.14 -1.12
N GLY A 433 -16.88 12.45 -1.20
CA GLY A 433 -16.04 13.04 -2.26
C GLY A 433 -16.63 12.85 -3.67
N THR A 434 -17.94 12.64 -3.77
CA THR A 434 -18.64 12.39 -5.04
C THR A 434 -18.96 13.70 -5.77
N LEU A 435 -17.90 14.38 -6.21
CA LEU A 435 -17.97 15.68 -6.89
C LEU A 435 -17.22 15.64 -8.23
N ASP A 436 -17.77 16.30 -9.25
CA ASP A 436 -17.09 16.50 -10.53
C ASP A 436 -15.90 17.49 -10.39
N LYS A 437 -15.10 17.61 -11.44
CA LYS A 437 -13.97 18.55 -11.53
C LYS A 437 -14.32 20.03 -11.31
N ASN A 438 -15.60 20.40 -11.33
CA ASN A 438 -16.10 21.76 -11.11
C ASN A 438 -16.69 21.93 -9.68
N GLY A 439 -16.73 20.87 -8.87
CA GLY A 439 -17.34 20.85 -7.55
C GLY A 439 -18.86 20.62 -7.54
N ASN A 440 -19.45 20.18 -8.66
CA ASN A 440 -20.85 19.77 -8.72
C ASN A 440 -21.02 18.33 -8.22
N ASN A 441 -22.14 18.03 -7.57
CA ASN A 441 -22.49 16.65 -7.21
C ASN A 441 -23.26 15.94 -8.35
N PHE A 442 -23.29 14.61 -8.30
CA PHE A 442 -24.03 13.76 -9.23
C PHE A 442 -25.49 13.56 -8.78
N ASN A 443 -26.18 14.67 -8.48
CA ASN A 443 -27.56 14.67 -8.02
C ASN A 443 -28.50 15.16 -9.11
N PHE A 444 -29.52 14.37 -9.43
CA PHE A 444 -30.40 14.59 -10.58
C PHE A 444 -31.87 14.65 -10.21
N ALA A 445 -32.53 15.72 -10.65
CA ALA A 445 -33.98 15.81 -10.66
C ALA A 445 -34.57 15.13 -11.90
N VAL A 446 -35.68 14.42 -11.69
CA VAL A 446 -36.41 13.58 -12.64
C VAL A 446 -37.79 14.22 -12.81
N GLY A 447 -37.91 15.13 -13.77
CA GLY A 447 -39.01 16.10 -13.83
C GLY A 447 -39.03 16.99 -15.06
N GLU A 448 -40.24 17.45 -15.45
CA GLU A 448 -40.69 18.22 -16.65
C GLU A 448 -39.99 17.93 -18.01
N ASP A 449 -38.66 17.95 -18.06
CA ASP A 449 -37.82 17.59 -19.21
C ASP A 449 -37.10 16.22 -19.07
N ALA A 450 -37.02 15.64 -17.86
CA ALA A 450 -36.21 14.43 -17.58
C ALA A 450 -37.00 13.11 -17.42
N VAL A 451 -38.34 13.17 -17.40
CA VAL A 451 -39.21 12.04 -17.77
C VAL A 451 -40.08 12.49 -18.93
N ALA A 452 -39.51 12.49 -20.14
CA ALA A 452 -40.29 12.02 -21.27
C ALA A 452 -40.87 10.65 -20.88
N SER A 453 -42.08 10.32 -21.35
CA SER A 453 -42.91 9.21 -20.86
C SER A 453 -42.34 7.79 -21.08
N ASP A 454 -41.05 7.67 -21.39
CA ASP A 454 -40.26 6.47 -21.59
C ASP A 454 -39.10 6.29 -20.59
N GLY A 455 -38.84 7.27 -19.69
CA GLY A 455 -37.77 7.24 -18.70
C GLY A 455 -36.33 7.36 -19.24
N LYS A 456 -36.15 7.56 -20.55
CA LYS A 456 -34.85 7.43 -21.23
C LYS A 456 -33.79 8.42 -20.75
N ALA A 457 -34.18 9.68 -20.53
CA ALA A 457 -33.25 10.73 -20.10
C ALA A 457 -32.66 10.50 -18.70
N MET A 458 -33.35 9.73 -17.84
CA MET A 458 -32.81 9.34 -16.53
C MET A 458 -31.75 8.25 -16.66
N SER A 459 -31.99 7.21 -17.45
CA SER A 459 -30.98 6.15 -17.69
C SER A 459 -29.72 6.69 -18.37
N GLU A 460 -29.87 7.66 -19.27
CA GLU A 460 -28.72 8.37 -19.87
C GLU A 460 -27.91 9.11 -18.80
N LYS A 461 -28.55 9.91 -17.94
CA LYS A 461 -27.88 10.60 -16.83
C LYS A 461 -27.22 9.66 -15.81
N ILE A 462 -27.84 8.52 -15.47
CA ILE A 462 -27.20 7.52 -14.60
C ILE A 462 -25.94 6.98 -15.25
N GLY A 463 -26.01 6.63 -16.53
CA GLY A 463 -24.87 6.15 -17.29
C GLY A 463 -23.73 7.17 -17.39
N GLU A 464 -24.06 8.43 -17.68
CA GLU A 464 -23.13 9.57 -17.71
C GLU A 464 -22.52 9.86 -16.32
N ALA A 465 -23.29 9.70 -15.25
CA ALA A 465 -22.81 9.86 -13.88
C ALA A 465 -21.83 8.76 -13.48
N ILE A 466 -22.15 7.49 -13.77
CA ILE A 466 -21.23 6.37 -13.52
C ILE A 466 -19.96 6.53 -14.36
N GLU A 467 -20.08 6.87 -15.65
CA GLU A 467 -18.94 7.19 -16.52
C GLU A 467 -18.08 8.31 -15.95
N SER A 468 -18.69 9.40 -15.48
CA SER A 468 -17.96 10.51 -14.87
C SER A 468 -17.37 10.17 -13.49
N LEU A 469 -17.97 9.27 -12.72
CA LEU A 469 -17.37 8.71 -11.51
C LEU A 469 -16.11 7.92 -11.85
N THR A 470 -16.18 7.06 -12.88
CA THR A 470 -15.06 6.20 -13.28
C THR A 470 -13.93 6.92 -14.01
N SER A 471 -14.17 8.12 -14.54
CA SER A 471 -13.18 8.84 -15.38
C SER A 471 -12.75 10.22 -14.87
N PHE A 472 -13.48 10.86 -13.94
CA PHE A 472 -13.19 12.24 -13.52
C PHE A 472 -13.25 12.51 -12.01
N VAL A 473 -13.70 11.57 -11.17
CA VAL A 473 -13.69 11.80 -9.72
C VAL A 473 -12.28 11.61 -9.18
N GLN A 474 -11.76 12.71 -8.63
CA GLN A 474 -10.45 12.74 -8.01
C GLN A 474 -10.42 11.88 -6.74
N MET A 475 -9.31 11.17 -6.55
CA MET A 475 -9.10 10.21 -5.46
C MET A 475 -7.74 10.38 -4.81
N ASP A 476 -7.66 10.15 -3.50
CA ASP A 476 -6.39 9.92 -2.83
C ASP A 476 -5.89 8.51 -3.18
N VAL A 477 -4.60 8.40 -3.56
CA VAL A 477 -4.00 7.19 -4.12
C VAL A 477 -2.74 6.79 -3.35
N TRP A 478 -2.66 5.53 -2.93
CA TRP A 478 -1.53 4.99 -2.15
C TRP A 478 -1.22 3.53 -2.52
N VAL A 479 -0.06 3.04 -2.08
CA VAL A 479 0.36 1.64 -2.24
C VAL A 479 -0.01 0.82 -1.00
N ALA A 480 -0.53 -0.39 -1.21
CA ALA A 480 -0.80 -1.36 -0.16
C ALA A 480 -0.40 -2.78 -0.60
N GLY A 481 0.15 -3.57 0.33
CA GLY A 481 0.45 -4.98 0.09
C GLY A 481 -0.79 -5.87 0.04
N ASN A 482 -0.70 -6.98 -0.69
CA ASN A 482 -1.68 -8.05 -0.68
C ASN A 482 -1.03 -9.42 -0.87
N SER A 483 -1.45 -10.41 -0.10
CA SER A 483 -1.11 -11.81 -0.31
C SER A 483 -2.16 -12.72 0.32
N LYS A 484 -2.27 -13.94 -0.22
CA LYS A 484 -3.03 -15.05 0.38
C LYS A 484 -2.14 -15.97 1.23
N GLU A 485 -0.83 -15.72 1.22
CA GLU A 485 0.17 -16.47 1.97
C GLU A 485 0.38 -15.82 3.34
N VAL A 486 0.68 -16.65 4.33
CA VAL A 486 1.10 -16.24 5.67
C VAL A 486 2.53 -16.70 5.89
N CYS A 487 3.29 -15.92 6.65
CA CYS A 487 4.67 -16.27 6.97
C CYS A 487 4.72 -17.62 7.71
N ALA A 488 5.68 -18.48 7.35
CA ALA A 488 5.82 -19.80 7.94
C ALA A 488 6.12 -19.71 9.45
N GLY A 489 5.17 -20.18 10.27
CA GLY A 489 5.31 -20.18 11.73
C GLY A 489 4.70 -18.97 12.44
N THR A 490 4.11 -18.02 11.71
CA THR A 490 3.33 -16.90 12.28
C THR A 490 1.91 -16.84 11.69
N ASP A 491 1.03 -16.05 12.31
CA ASP A 491 -0.31 -15.76 11.77
C ASP A 491 -0.33 -14.46 10.91
N GLN A 492 0.85 -13.91 10.55
CA GLN A 492 0.96 -12.65 9.82
C GLN A 492 0.96 -12.87 8.31
N SER A 493 0.24 -12.01 7.59
CA SER A 493 0.19 -12.04 6.12
C SER A 493 1.52 -11.61 5.52
N VAL A 494 1.93 -12.29 4.46
CA VAL A 494 3.03 -11.90 3.56
C VAL A 494 2.79 -10.51 2.94
N ALA A 495 1.54 -10.02 2.90
CA ALA A 495 1.24 -8.65 2.51
C ALA A 495 2.02 -7.59 3.30
N ASN A 496 2.36 -7.88 4.56
CA ASN A 496 3.01 -6.94 5.48
C ASN A 496 4.46 -6.63 5.11
N PHE A 497 5.11 -7.43 4.24
CA PHE A 497 6.43 -7.10 3.72
C PHE A 497 6.43 -5.79 2.91
N ILE A 498 5.28 -5.40 2.33
CA ILE A 498 5.12 -4.15 1.58
C ILE A 498 4.62 -3.08 2.56
N ILE A 499 5.53 -2.26 3.07
CA ILE A 499 5.24 -1.29 4.14
C ILE A 499 4.64 0.02 3.61
N GLY A 500 4.69 0.26 2.30
CA GLY A 500 4.07 1.42 1.65
C GLY A 500 4.71 1.76 0.31
N GLY A 501 4.46 2.99 -0.16
CA GLY A 501 5.13 3.52 -1.34
C GLY A 501 5.28 5.02 -1.24
N ILE A 502 6.51 5.54 -1.34
CA ILE A 502 6.78 6.97 -1.32
C ILE A 502 6.33 7.56 -2.67
N PRO A 503 5.35 8.48 -2.71
CA PRO A 503 4.89 9.07 -3.96
C PRO A 503 5.98 9.94 -4.60
N LEU A 504 6.38 9.63 -5.83
CA LEU A 504 7.46 10.35 -6.54
C LEU A 504 6.94 11.31 -7.62
N LYS A 505 6.01 10.84 -8.46
CA LYS A 505 5.59 11.55 -9.69
C LYS A 505 4.20 11.12 -10.14
N ALA A 506 3.47 12.01 -10.81
CA ALA A 506 2.21 11.71 -11.49
C ALA A 506 2.22 12.28 -12.92
N GLU A 507 1.74 11.53 -13.91
CA GLU A 507 1.66 11.94 -15.31
C GLU A 507 0.25 11.66 -15.91
N PRO A 508 -0.49 12.69 -16.37
CA PRO A 508 -0.17 14.11 -16.27
C PRO A 508 -0.18 14.60 -14.81
N PRO A 509 0.66 15.59 -14.43
CA PRO A 509 0.76 16.09 -13.06
C PRO A 509 -0.40 17.00 -12.63
N GLU A 510 -1.36 17.27 -13.52
CA GLU A 510 -2.45 18.21 -13.25
C GLU A 510 -3.50 17.61 -12.29
N GLY A 511 -3.65 18.22 -11.12
CA GLY A 511 -4.65 17.85 -10.11
C GLY A 511 -4.10 17.06 -8.93
N ALA A 512 -3.11 16.19 -9.18
CA ALA A 512 -2.44 15.41 -8.15
C ALA A 512 -1.50 16.27 -7.29
N THR A 513 -1.51 16.07 -5.97
CA THR A 513 -0.54 16.64 -5.04
C THR A 513 0.04 15.57 -4.13
N ILE A 514 1.28 15.70 -3.68
CA ILE A 514 1.95 14.71 -2.83
C ILE A 514 1.69 15.01 -1.34
N ASP A 515 1.40 13.96 -0.57
CA ASP A 515 1.37 13.94 0.91
C ASP A 515 2.40 12.91 1.40
N GLU A 516 3.66 13.35 1.53
CA GLU A 516 4.81 12.52 1.91
C GLU A 516 4.60 11.87 3.29
N ALA A 517 4.00 12.62 4.23
CA ALA A 517 3.78 12.17 5.60
C ALA A 517 2.81 10.99 5.73
N ASN A 518 1.93 10.81 4.73
CA ASN A 518 0.98 9.69 4.67
C ASN A 518 1.21 8.78 3.45
N MET A 519 2.38 8.88 2.79
CA MET A 519 2.79 8.06 1.64
C MET A 519 1.74 7.95 0.52
N LYS A 520 1.12 9.08 0.15
CA LYS A 520 0.04 9.10 -0.84
C LYS A 520 0.07 10.29 -1.77
N PHE A 521 -0.50 10.11 -2.97
CA PHE A 521 -1.00 11.24 -3.76
C PHE A 521 -2.40 11.60 -3.27
N LEU A 522 -2.73 12.88 -3.34
CA LEU A 522 -4.07 13.41 -3.15
C LEU A 522 -4.64 13.81 -4.50
N LYS A 523 -5.96 13.63 -4.69
CA LYS A 523 -6.73 14.16 -5.83
C LYS A 523 -6.23 13.75 -7.23
N VAL A 524 -5.72 12.53 -7.37
CA VAL A 524 -5.34 11.96 -8.66
C VAL A 524 -6.60 11.77 -9.52
N ASN A 525 -6.54 12.12 -10.81
CA ASN A 525 -7.62 11.80 -11.75
C ASN A 525 -7.44 10.36 -12.26
N PRO A 526 -8.52 9.60 -12.53
CA PRO A 526 -8.40 8.31 -13.22
C PRO A 526 -7.63 8.43 -14.54
N GLY A 527 -6.82 7.42 -14.87
CA GLY A 527 -5.95 7.41 -16.06
C GLY A 527 -4.67 8.24 -15.94
N THR A 528 -4.35 8.77 -14.76
CA THR A 528 -3.02 9.33 -14.46
C THR A 528 -2.06 8.19 -14.08
N VAL A 529 -0.90 8.09 -14.74
CA VAL A 529 0.15 7.16 -14.32
C VAL A 529 0.85 7.74 -13.10
N VAL A 530 0.96 6.96 -12.02
CA VAL A 530 1.63 7.37 -10.76
C VAL A 530 2.88 6.53 -10.53
N THR A 531 3.99 7.18 -10.21
CA THR A 531 5.25 6.55 -9.84
C THR A 531 5.39 6.59 -8.32
N PHE A 532 5.53 5.42 -7.70
CA PHE A 532 5.87 5.25 -6.30
C PHE A 532 7.25 4.61 -6.15
N ASP A 533 7.98 4.98 -5.10
CA ASP A 533 9.08 4.17 -4.58
C ASP A 533 8.52 3.18 -3.56
N VAL A 534 8.23 1.95 -4.01
CA VAL A 534 7.60 0.92 -3.17
C VAL A 534 8.63 0.40 -2.18
N GLN A 535 8.27 0.44 -0.91
CA GLN A 535 9.15 0.13 0.22
C GLN A 535 8.83 -1.27 0.75
N PHE A 536 9.88 -2.05 1.01
CA PHE A 536 9.80 -3.41 1.52
C PHE A 536 10.69 -3.58 2.75
N HIS A 537 10.22 -4.36 3.74
CA HIS A 537 10.97 -4.62 4.98
C HIS A 537 10.51 -5.94 5.63
N ASN A 538 11.36 -6.57 6.45
CA ASN A 538 11.07 -7.83 7.14
C ASN A 538 11.49 -7.78 8.62
N ASP A 539 10.59 -7.30 9.48
CA ASP A 539 10.72 -7.32 10.95
C ASP A 539 9.96 -8.47 11.63
N PHE A 540 9.21 -9.26 10.84
CA PHE A 540 8.18 -10.18 11.36
C PHE A 540 8.28 -11.62 10.86
N CYS A 541 9.05 -11.90 9.82
CA CYS A 541 9.13 -13.22 9.19
C CYS A 541 10.56 -13.79 9.22
N PRO A 542 10.97 -14.40 10.34
CA PRO A 542 12.24 -15.11 10.42
C PRO A 542 12.19 -16.41 9.61
N ASN A 543 13.33 -16.81 9.06
CA ASN A 543 13.48 -18.08 8.35
C ASN A 543 14.51 -18.97 9.07
N PRO A 544 14.07 -19.76 10.07
CA PRO A 544 14.95 -20.69 10.80
C PRO A 544 15.26 -21.97 10.00
N THR A 545 14.95 -22.02 8.70
CA THR A 545 15.29 -23.16 7.84
C THR A 545 16.68 -22.95 7.22
N GLY A 546 17.34 -24.05 6.84
CA GLY A 546 18.66 -23.98 6.21
C GLY A 546 18.64 -23.66 4.71
N GLU A 547 17.53 -23.15 4.20
CA GLU A 547 17.29 -22.87 2.77
C GLU A 547 16.49 -21.55 2.64
N PRO A 548 16.60 -20.81 1.53
CA PRO A 548 15.77 -19.63 1.27
C PRO A 548 14.29 -20.00 1.13
N VAL A 549 13.39 -19.11 1.59
CA VAL A 549 11.94 -19.29 1.45
C VAL A 549 11.37 -18.28 0.48
N LEU A 550 10.64 -18.78 -0.52
CA LEU A 550 9.91 -17.98 -1.51
C LEU A 550 8.47 -17.72 -1.06
N TYR A 551 8.07 -16.45 -1.04
CA TYR A 551 6.69 -16.01 -0.87
C TYR A 551 6.21 -15.20 -2.08
N LYS A 552 4.88 -15.10 -2.25
CA LYS A 552 4.25 -14.30 -3.30
C LYS A 552 3.42 -13.17 -2.71
N ALA A 553 3.67 -11.95 -3.18
CA ALA A 553 2.88 -10.78 -2.83
C ALA A 553 2.50 -9.98 -4.08
N GLU A 554 1.58 -9.03 -3.86
CA GLU A 554 1.18 -8.03 -4.85
C GLU A 554 1.28 -6.65 -4.19
N ALA A 555 2.07 -5.75 -4.77
CA ALA A 555 1.96 -4.32 -4.45
C ALA A 555 0.81 -3.75 -5.28
N MET A 556 -0.24 -3.32 -4.60
CA MET A 556 -1.44 -2.75 -5.23
C MET A 556 -1.44 -1.24 -5.07
N VAL A 557 -2.02 -0.56 -6.04
CA VAL A 557 -2.40 0.85 -5.92
C VAL A 557 -3.90 0.95 -5.68
N LEU A 558 -4.25 1.62 -4.58
CA LEU A 558 -5.63 1.85 -4.15
C LEU A 558 -5.97 3.33 -4.30
N GLY A 559 -7.14 3.64 -4.85
CA GLY A 559 -7.72 4.97 -4.96
C GLY A 559 -9.00 5.05 -4.12
N GLU A 560 -8.99 5.84 -3.05
CA GLU A 560 -10.01 5.76 -1.98
C GLU A 560 -10.27 4.30 -1.53
N GLY A 561 -9.29 3.38 -1.58
CA GLY A 561 -9.49 1.97 -1.21
C GLY A 561 -10.16 1.10 -2.29
N ALA A 562 -10.63 1.67 -3.40
CA ALA A 562 -10.90 0.91 -4.62
C ALA A 562 -9.57 0.52 -5.29
N TYR A 563 -9.50 -0.62 -5.96
CA TYR A 563 -8.29 -1.05 -6.65
C TYR A 563 -8.20 -0.45 -8.05
N LEU A 564 -7.01 0.02 -8.38
CA LEU A 564 -6.70 0.57 -9.69
C LEU A 564 -5.78 -0.40 -10.45
N SER A 565 -4.59 -0.66 -9.89
CA SER A 565 -3.55 -1.48 -10.52
C SER A 565 -2.74 -2.30 -9.50
N LYS A 566 -1.90 -3.24 -9.97
CA LYS A 566 -0.94 -3.99 -9.15
C LYS A 566 0.32 -4.35 -9.91
N LYS A 567 1.35 -4.73 -9.16
CA LYS A 567 2.48 -5.55 -9.64
C LYS A 567 2.66 -6.75 -8.73
N GLU A 568 2.94 -7.90 -9.32
CA GLU A 568 3.30 -9.12 -8.59
C GLU A 568 4.78 -9.06 -8.24
N VAL A 569 5.15 -9.57 -7.08
CA VAL A 569 6.52 -9.62 -6.58
C VAL A 569 6.76 -10.94 -5.86
N GLN A 570 7.87 -11.59 -6.18
CA GLN A 570 8.39 -12.70 -5.39
C GLN A 570 9.23 -12.14 -4.25
N ILE A 571 9.05 -12.66 -3.06
CA ILE A 571 9.83 -12.24 -1.89
C ILE A 571 10.68 -13.42 -1.49
N ILE A 572 11.99 -13.24 -1.54
CA ILE A 572 12.98 -14.20 -1.09
C ILE A 572 13.32 -13.81 0.35
N VAL A 573 13.07 -14.70 1.30
CA VAL A 573 13.55 -14.55 2.67
C VAL A 573 14.77 -15.47 2.82
N PRO A 574 15.99 -14.90 2.96
CA PRO A 574 17.23 -15.66 3.24
C PRO A 574 17.09 -16.54 4.48
N LYS A 575 18.02 -17.49 4.64
CA LYS A 575 18.16 -18.24 5.90
C LYS A 575 18.58 -17.29 7.03
N SER A 576 18.10 -17.48 8.25
CA SER A 576 18.49 -16.62 9.40
C SER A 576 19.91 -16.87 9.95
N SER A 577 20.84 -17.36 9.11
CA SER A 577 22.26 -17.54 9.46
C SER A 577 23.20 -16.78 8.53
N SER A 578 22.68 -15.79 7.80
CA SER A 578 23.48 -14.81 7.05
C SER A 578 23.54 -13.46 7.80
N LYS A 579 23.26 -13.45 9.11
CA LYS A 579 23.55 -12.34 10.03
C LYS A 579 23.93 -12.95 11.39
#